data_AF-A0A0U5BCU6-F1
#
_entry.id   AF-A0A0U5BCU6-F1
#
_cell.length_a   1.000
_cell.length_b   1.000
_cell.length_c   1.000
_cell.angle_alpha   90.00
_cell.angle_beta   90.00
_cell.angle_gamma   90.00
#
_symmetry.space_group_name_H-M   'P 1'
#
loop_
_entity.id
_entity.type
_entity.pdbx_description
1 polymer ?
#
loop_
_entity_poly.entity_id
_entity_poly.type
_entity_poly.pdbx_seq_one_letter_code
_entity_poly.pdbx_strand_id
1 'polypeptide(L)'
;MTTLNRDAIIDGLRDVIRELHRHGEPASIRIIGGAAILLRYDADRRVTVDIDASIHTNAHLDEIVATIAARRGWPRDWLNNAARTFIPIAAEPLWEPLHDDGVVSIDIATPGSLLAMKLRAARPQRDGADIALLMRLLNVSTVDEAEAVFEHYFPGELPPDKAYPLVESLLAQGLPPAPIPPANPHFGDTRPGAAAR
;
A
#
# COMPACT_ATOMS: atom_id res chain seq x y z
N MET A 1 7.54 -14.18 -14.69
CA MET A 1 7.52 -12.87 -14.00
C MET A 1 7.98 -13.10 -12.57
N THR A 2 8.97 -12.34 -12.10
CA THR A 2 9.42 -12.39 -10.71
C THR A 2 8.36 -11.78 -9.81
N THR A 3 7.97 -12.48 -8.75
CA THR A 3 7.02 -12.00 -7.75
C THR A 3 7.76 -11.62 -6.47
N LEU A 4 7.33 -10.54 -5.83
CA LEU A 4 7.87 -10.03 -4.57
C LEU A 4 7.01 -10.52 -3.41
N ASN A 5 7.60 -11.35 -2.55
CA ASN A 5 7.04 -11.68 -1.25
C ASN A 5 7.37 -10.58 -0.22
N ARG A 6 6.83 -10.71 0.99
CA ARG A 6 7.00 -9.70 2.04
C ARG A 6 8.46 -9.44 2.37
N ASP A 7 9.28 -10.47 2.53
CA ASP A 7 10.70 -10.32 2.87
C ASP A 7 11.48 -9.64 1.74
N ALA A 8 11.19 -9.99 0.49
CA ALA A 8 11.74 -9.31 -0.68
C ALA A 8 11.39 -7.83 -0.67
N ILE A 9 10.12 -7.46 -0.42
CA ILE A 9 9.70 -6.05 -0.31
C ILE A 9 10.50 -5.34 0.79
N ILE A 10 10.63 -5.96 1.98
CA ILE A 10 11.37 -5.38 3.10
C ILE A 10 12.84 -5.14 2.73
N ASP A 11 13.49 -6.14 2.13
CA ASP A 11 14.89 -6.04 1.75
C ASP A 11 15.13 -5.05 0.60
N GLY A 12 14.20 -4.94 -0.34
CA GLY A 12 14.22 -3.93 -1.40
C GLY A 12 14.12 -2.51 -0.83
N LEU A 13 13.19 -2.28 0.10
CA LEU A 13 13.03 -0.98 0.76
C LEU A 13 14.25 -0.62 1.64
N ARG A 14 14.86 -1.61 2.31
CA ARG A 14 16.14 -1.42 3.02
C ARG A 14 17.27 -0.99 2.08
N ASP A 15 17.33 -1.55 0.87
CA ASP A 15 18.33 -1.12 -0.13
C ASP A 15 18.08 0.32 -0.59
N VAL A 16 16.82 0.70 -0.78
CA VAL A 16 16.44 2.09 -1.13
C VAL A 16 16.84 3.07 -0.02
N ILE A 17 16.51 2.77 1.24
CA ILE A 17 16.91 3.61 2.40
C ILE A 17 18.43 3.77 2.43
N ARG A 18 19.19 2.67 2.29
CA ARG A 18 20.65 2.71 2.30
C ARG A 18 21.22 3.57 1.18
N GLU A 19 20.66 3.50 -0.01
CA GLU A 19 21.12 4.31 -1.14
C GLU A 19 20.77 5.79 -0.98
N LEU A 20 19.55 6.11 -0.50
CA LEU A 20 19.15 7.49 -0.19
C LEU A 20 20.06 8.13 0.86
N HIS A 21 20.39 7.39 1.93
CA HIS A 21 21.38 7.83 2.92
C HIS A 21 22.76 8.07 2.32
N ARG A 22 23.21 7.20 1.41
CA ARG A 22 24.52 7.35 0.76
C ARG A 22 24.63 8.64 -0.06
N HIS A 23 23.52 9.11 -0.63
CA HIS A 23 23.45 10.37 -1.36
C HIS A 23 23.08 11.58 -0.50
N GLY A 24 22.74 11.38 0.78
CA GLY A 24 22.29 12.45 1.68
C GLY A 24 20.93 13.04 1.27
N GLU A 25 20.12 12.27 0.54
CA GLU A 25 18.87 12.73 -0.04
C GLU A 25 17.69 12.34 0.85
N PRO A 26 16.91 13.30 1.37
CA PRO A 26 15.71 12.98 2.12
C PRO A 26 14.62 12.41 1.21
N ALA A 27 13.81 11.50 1.75
CA ALA A 27 12.68 10.94 1.02
C ALA A 27 11.50 10.62 1.94
N SER A 28 10.29 10.84 1.43
CA SER A 28 9.05 10.31 2.00
C SER A 28 8.45 9.31 1.01
N ILE A 29 8.35 8.05 1.44
CA ILE A 29 7.84 6.92 0.66
C ILE A 29 6.51 6.49 1.26
N ARG A 30 5.42 6.65 0.51
CA ARG A 30 4.07 6.29 0.96
C ARG A 30 3.56 5.10 0.19
N ILE A 31 3.56 3.92 0.82
CA ILE A 31 3.24 2.65 0.19
C ILE A 31 1.73 2.42 0.16
N ILE A 32 1.24 1.99 -1.01
CA ILE A 32 -0.17 1.72 -1.29
C ILE A 32 -0.33 0.35 -1.97
N GLY A 33 -1.56 -0.02 -2.29
CA GLY A 33 -1.86 -1.23 -3.07
C GLY A 33 -1.51 -2.54 -2.37
N GLY A 34 -1.16 -3.56 -3.16
CA GLY A 34 -0.92 -4.92 -2.65
C GLY A 34 0.33 -5.06 -1.78
N ALA A 35 1.33 -4.20 -1.98
CA ALA A 35 2.53 -4.16 -1.15
C ALA A 35 2.23 -3.65 0.26
N ALA A 36 1.33 -2.66 0.39
CA ALA A 36 0.84 -2.21 1.70
C ALA A 36 0.19 -3.37 2.48
N ILE A 37 -0.71 -4.10 1.83
CA ILE A 37 -1.39 -5.24 2.45
C ILE A 37 -0.39 -6.29 2.95
N LEU A 38 0.60 -6.68 2.12
CA LEU A 38 1.63 -7.65 2.50
C LEU A 38 2.48 -7.19 3.69
N LEU A 39 2.83 -5.90 3.76
CA LEU A 39 3.72 -5.39 4.80
C LEU A 39 3.03 -5.34 6.17
N ARG A 40 1.74 -5.01 6.23
CA ARG A 40 1.08 -4.60 7.48
C ARG A 40 -0.14 -5.42 7.90
N TYR A 41 -0.88 -5.99 6.95
CA TYR A 41 -2.21 -6.56 7.27
C TYR A 41 -2.29 -8.07 7.04
N ASP A 42 -1.66 -8.61 5.99
CA ASP A 42 -1.72 -10.03 5.66
C ASP A 42 -0.43 -10.48 4.94
N ALA A 43 0.48 -11.10 5.69
CA ALA A 43 1.78 -11.55 5.17
C ALA A 43 1.72 -12.82 4.33
N ASP A 44 0.68 -13.64 4.51
CA ASP A 44 0.54 -14.97 3.90
C ASP A 44 -0.26 -14.95 2.59
N ARG A 45 -0.76 -13.77 2.17
CA ARG A 45 -1.50 -13.62 0.92
C ARG A 45 -0.63 -13.81 -0.32
N ARG A 46 -1.30 -13.78 -1.49
CA ARG A 46 -0.64 -13.78 -2.80
C ARG A 46 0.40 -12.64 -2.92
N VAL A 47 1.61 -13.01 -3.32
CA VAL A 47 2.73 -12.14 -3.68
C VAL A 47 2.35 -11.07 -4.71
N THR A 48 2.98 -9.91 -4.66
CA THR A 48 2.80 -8.81 -5.63
C THR A 48 3.89 -8.86 -6.70
N VAL A 49 3.71 -8.14 -7.81
CA VAL A 49 4.77 -7.99 -8.84
C VAL A 49 5.56 -6.70 -8.66
N ASP A 50 4.97 -5.73 -7.98
CA ASP A 50 5.42 -4.37 -7.82
C ASP A 50 5.03 -3.79 -6.44
N ILE A 51 5.74 -2.73 -6.05
CA ILE A 51 5.43 -1.86 -4.93
C ILE A 51 4.92 -0.54 -5.53
N ASP A 52 3.61 -0.32 -5.38
CA ASP A 52 2.99 0.96 -5.66
C ASP A 52 3.26 1.94 -4.51
N ALA A 53 3.87 3.09 -4.79
CA ALA A 53 4.16 4.11 -3.78
C ALA A 53 4.08 5.54 -4.32
N SER A 54 3.65 6.47 -3.48
CA SER A 54 3.85 7.91 -3.73
C SER A 54 5.15 8.33 -3.06
N ILE A 55 6.14 8.72 -3.86
CA ILE A 55 7.50 9.01 -3.39
C ILE A 55 7.82 10.47 -3.65
N HIS A 56 8.26 11.16 -2.60
CA HIS A 56 8.74 12.53 -2.65
C HIS A 56 10.21 12.54 -2.24
N THR A 57 11.09 12.89 -3.17
CA THR A 57 12.54 13.02 -2.96
C THR A 57 13.13 13.92 -4.05
N ASN A 58 14.29 14.52 -3.79
CA ASN A 58 15.08 15.23 -4.79
C ASN A 58 16.11 14.31 -5.47
N ALA A 59 16.26 13.07 -5.01
CA ALA A 59 17.18 12.09 -5.56
C ALA A 59 16.79 11.65 -7.00
N HIS A 60 17.77 11.14 -7.73
CA HIS A 60 17.56 10.38 -8.97
C HIS A 60 16.98 8.98 -8.66
N LEU A 61 15.74 8.95 -8.15
CA LEU A 61 15.08 7.73 -7.68
C LEU A 61 15.02 6.64 -8.76
N ASP A 62 14.76 7.00 -10.02
CA ASP A 62 14.70 6.05 -11.12
C ASP A 62 16.02 5.28 -11.31
N GLU A 63 17.16 5.95 -11.09
CA GLU A 63 18.48 5.33 -11.17
C GLU A 63 18.75 4.41 -9.99
N ILE A 64 18.34 4.82 -8.78
CA ILE A 64 18.41 4.00 -7.56
C ILE A 64 17.59 2.71 -7.73
N VAL A 65 16.32 2.86 -8.14
CA VAL A 65 15.37 1.76 -8.36
C VAL A 65 15.87 0.82 -9.44
N ALA A 66 16.34 1.34 -10.58
CA ALA A 66 16.89 0.53 -11.67
C ALA A 66 18.17 -0.22 -11.26
N THR A 67 19.04 0.41 -10.47
CA THR A 67 20.27 -0.21 -9.96
C THR A 67 19.95 -1.37 -9.03
N ILE A 68 19.00 -1.18 -8.11
CA ILE A 68 18.55 -2.25 -7.20
C ILE A 68 17.88 -3.37 -7.99
N ALA A 69 17.04 -3.03 -8.98
CA ALA A 69 16.38 -4.00 -9.85
C ALA A 69 17.40 -4.90 -10.56
N ALA A 70 18.44 -4.30 -11.15
CA ALA A 70 19.50 -5.03 -11.84
C ALA A 70 20.28 -5.97 -10.91
N ARG A 71 20.60 -5.53 -9.68
CA ARG A 71 21.30 -6.36 -8.68
C ARG A 71 20.45 -7.54 -8.21
N ARG A 72 19.12 -7.37 -8.14
CA ARG A 72 18.19 -8.37 -7.61
C ARG A 72 17.52 -9.24 -8.68
N GLY A 73 17.71 -8.95 -9.96
CA GLY A 73 17.00 -9.61 -11.05
C GLY A 73 15.49 -9.33 -11.04
N TRP A 74 15.10 -8.14 -10.58
CA TRP A 74 13.70 -7.70 -10.48
C TRP A 74 13.29 -6.85 -11.70
N PRO A 75 11.97 -6.70 -11.96
CA PRO A 75 11.47 -5.74 -12.93
C PRO A 75 11.99 -4.34 -12.65
N ARG A 76 12.26 -3.53 -13.70
CA ARG A 76 12.81 -2.17 -13.52
C ARG A 76 11.86 -1.23 -12.79
N ASP A 77 10.57 -1.53 -12.81
CA ASP A 77 9.45 -0.80 -12.22
C ASP A 77 8.94 -1.45 -10.92
N TRP A 78 9.78 -2.28 -10.26
CA TRP A 78 9.43 -2.95 -9.01
C TRP A 78 9.03 -2.00 -7.87
N LEU A 79 9.49 -0.75 -7.90
CA LEU A 79 9.03 0.36 -7.07
C LEU A 79 8.61 1.49 -8.01
N ASN A 80 7.32 1.84 -8.03
CA ASN A 80 6.81 2.81 -8.98
C ASN A 80 5.69 3.68 -8.37
N ASN A 81 5.32 4.75 -9.08
CA ASN A 81 4.30 5.71 -8.68
C ASN A 81 2.98 5.57 -9.47
N ALA A 82 2.76 4.44 -10.13
CA ALA A 82 1.63 4.25 -11.04
C ALA A 82 0.28 4.42 -10.35
N ALA A 83 0.17 4.05 -9.07
CA ALA A 83 -1.08 4.18 -8.32
C ALA A 83 -1.29 5.56 -7.66
N ARG A 84 -0.41 6.54 -7.88
CA ARG A 84 -0.54 7.90 -7.32
C ARG A 84 -1.83 8.61 -7.76
N THR A 85 -2.33 8.34 -8.97
CA THR A 85 -3.58 8.92 -9.49
C THR A 85 -4.82 8.46 -8.74
N PHE A 86 -4.74 7.36 -7.99
CA PHE A 86 -5.86 6.85 -7.19
C PHE A 86 -5.87 7.40 -5.77
N ILE A 87 -4.83 8.12 -5.34
CA ILE A 87 -4.74 8.68 -4.00
C ILE A 87 -5.77 9.81 -3.87
N PRO A 88 -6.65 9.76 -2.86
CA PRO A 88 -7.59 10.85 -2.61
C PRO A 88 -6.87 12.18 -2.33
N ILE A 89 -7.36 13.25 -2.97
CA ILE A 89 -6.82 14.62 -2.83
C ILE A 89 -7.61 15.40 -1.76
N ALA A 90 -8.90 15.10 -1.62
CA ALA A 90 -9.86 15.87 -0.82
C ALA A 90 -9.89 15.49 0.67
N ALA A 91 -9.43 14.29 1.01
CA ALA A 91 -9.16 13.85 2.36
C ALA A 91 -7.72 13.33 2.38
N GLU A 92 -6.91 13.72 3.36
CA GLU A 92 -5.59 13.12 3.50
C GLU A 92 -5.79 11.63 3.72
N PRO A 93 -5.23 10.75 2.85
CA PRO A 93 -5.21 9.34 3.14
C PRO A 93 -4.63 9.17 4.54
N LEU A 94 -5.31 8.40 5.38
CA LEU A 94 -4.76 8.11 6.68
C LEU A 94 -3.54 7.21 6.46
N TRP A 95 -2.38 7.72 6.85
CA TRP A 95 -1.09 7.06 6.76
C TRP A 95 -0.71 6.51 8.13
N GLU A 96 -0.22 5.29 8.18
CA GLU A 96 0.40 4.71 9.36
C GLU A 96 1.93 4.71 9.18
N PRO A 97 2.71 5.19 10.17
CA PRO A 97 4.16 5.14 10.07
C PRO A 97 4.68 3.70 10.15
N LEU A 98 5.58 3.33 9.25
CA LEU A 98 6.32 2.08 9.27
C LEU A 98 7.81 2.26 9.60
N HIS A 99 8.41 3.36 9.15
CA HIS A 99 9.82 3.71 9.39
C HIS A 99 9.99 5.22 9.36
N ASP A 100 10.83 5.73 10.25
CA ASP A 100 11.32 7.10 10.18
C ASP A 100 12.66 7.16 10.91
N ASP A 101 13.74 7.49 10.18
CA ASP A 101 15.06 7.76 10.76
C ASP A 101 15.42 9.26 10.73
N GLY A 102 14.51 10.08 10.19
CA GLY A 102 14.65 11.51 10.02
C GLY A 102 15.23 11.99 8.72
N VAL A 103 15.70 11.08 7.87
CA VAL A 103 16.11 11.35 6.50
C VAL A 103 15.14 10.65 5.56
N VAL A 104 14.80 9.40 5.85
CA VAL A 104 13.82 8.63 5.09
C VAL A 104 12.65 8.25 5.99
N SER A 105 11.44 8.59 5.55
CA SER A 105 10.20 8.08 6.13
C SER A 105 9.51 7.10 5.18
N ILE A 106 8.98 6.02 5.74
CA ILE A 106 8.09 5.09 5.06
C ILE A 106 6.78 5.05 5.81
N ASP A 107 5.71 5.43 5.13
CA ASP A 107 4.35 5.33 5.61
C ASP A 107 3.55 4.33 4.77
N ILE A 108 2.48 3.81 5.33
CA ILE A 108 1.58 2.88 4.67
C ILE A 108 0.14 3.37 4.71
N ALA A 109 -0.61 3.18 3.62
CA ALA A 109 -2.03 3.52 3.63
C ALA A 109 -2.81 2.63 4.63
N THR A 110 -3.70 3.26 5.39
CA THR A 110 -4.66 2.57 6.26
C THR A 110 -5.59 1.64 5.47
N PRO A 111 -6.25 0.66 6.13
CA PRO A 111 -7.19 -0.21 5.44
C PRO A 111 -8.34 0.55 4.75
N GLY A 112 -8.83 1.63 5.36
CA GLY A 112 -9.88 2.47 4.78
C GLY A 112 -9.45 3.13 3.48
N SER A 113 -8.26 3.74 3.47
CA SER A 113 -7.70 4.37 2.27
C SER A 113 -7.50 3.33 1.16
N LEU A 114 -6.95 2.16 1.50
CA LEU A 114 -6.77 1.07 0.55
C LEU A 114 -8.11 0.57 -0.01
N LEU A 115 -9.15 0.43 0.83
CA LEU A 115 -10.47 -0.02 0.39
C LEU A 115 -11.07 0.96 -0.62
N ALA A 116 -11.04 2.26 -0.30
CA ALA A 116 -11.56 3.30 -1.20
C ALA A 116 -10.82 3.29 -2.56
N MET A 117 -9.49 3.18 -2.56
CA MET A 117 -8.70 3.09 -3.80
C MET A 117 -9.02 1.84 -4.62
N LYS A 118 -9.24 0.70 -3.95
CA LYS A 118 -9.61 -0.56 -4.59
C LYS A 118 -11.01 -0.52 -5.18
N LEU A 119 -11.97 0.09 -4.49
CA LEU A 119 -13.32 0.34 -4.99
C LEU A 119 -13.30 1.30 -6.19
N ARG A 120 -12.45 2.34 -6.17
CA ARG A 120 -12.27 3.26 -7.31
C ARG A 120 -11.78 2.53 -8.56
N ALA A 121 -10.83 1.60 -8.40
CA ALA A 121 -10.30 0.81 -9.50
C ALA A 121 -11.29 -0.29 -9.96
N ALA A 122 -11.91 -0.98 -9.01
CA ALA A 122 -12.86 -2.08 -9.17
C ALA A 122 -12.52 -3.05 -10.32
N ARG A 123 -11.31 -3.65 -10.28
CA ARG A 123 -10.89 -4.69 -11.24
C ARG A 123 -11.07 -6.06 -10.59
N PRO A 124 -12.11 -6.85 -10.93
CA PRO A 124 -12.46 -8.06 -10.18
C PRO A 124 -11.28 -9.04 -9.96
N GLN A 125 -10.48 -9.31 -10.99
CA GLN A 125 -9.38 -10.27 -10.92
C GLN A 125 -8.16 -9.77 -10.11
N ARG A 126 -7.98 -8.45 -9.98
CA ARG A 126 -6.81 -7.86 -9.30
C ARG A 126 -7.16 -7.33 -7.91
N ASP A 127 -8.37 -6.80 -7.73
CA ASP A 127 -8.77 -6.07 -6.53
C ASP A 127 -9.75 -6.87 -5.65
N GLY A 128 -10.43 -7.91 -6.17
CA GLY A 128 -11.49 -8.61 -5.41
C GLY A 128 -11.05 -9.21 -4.07
N ALA A 129 -9.91 -9.92 -4.05
CA ALA A 129 -9.36 -10.48 -2.82
C ALA A 129 -8.94 -9.40 -1.81
N ASP A 130 -8.37 -8.29 -2.30
CA ASP A 130 -7.98 -7.17 -1.47
C ASP A 130 -9.20 -6.44 -0.90
N ILE A 131 -10.25 -6.23 -1.70
CA ILE A 131 -11.51 -5.63 -1.24
C ILE A 131 -12.12 -6.48 -0.14
N ALA A 132 -12.22 -7.80 -0.33
CA ALA A 132 -12.79 -8.70 0.67
C ALA A 132 -12.02 -8.68 1.99
N LEU A 133 -10.68 -8.69 1.92
CA LEU A 133 -9.81 -8.58 3.08
C LEU A 133 -9.99 -7.24 3.81
N LEU A 134 -9.98 -6.14 3.07
CA LEU A 134 -10.09 -4.79 3.65
C LEU A 134 -11.47 -4.56 4.27
N MET A 135 -12.54 -5.05 3.62
CA MET A 135 -13.88 -5.06 4.21
C MET A 135 -13.91 -5.85 5.52
N ARG A 136 -13.24 -7.02 5.57
CA ARG A 136 -13.12 -7.80 6.80
C ARG A 136 -12.39 -7.03 7.91
N LEU A 137 -11.26 -6.39 7.60
CA LEU A 137 -10.48 -5.61 8.57
C LEU A 137 -11.25 -4.41 9.14
N LEU A 138 -12.14 -3.83 8.32
CA LEU A 138 -12.97 -2.67 8.69
C LEU A 138 -14.35 -3.06 9.25
N ASN A 139 -14.66 -4.36 9.33
CA ASN A 139 -16.00 -4.87 9.66
C ASN A 139 -17.12 -4.31 8.76
N VAL A 140 -16.81 -4.08 7.48
CA VAL A 140 -17.79 -3.70 6.45
C VAL A 140 -18.52 -4.95 5.98
N SER A 141 -19.84 -4.93 6.12
CA SER A 141 -20.75 -6.05 5.92
C SER A 141 -21.88 -5.76 4.93
N THR A 142 -22.03 -4.50 4.50
CA THR A 142 -23.03 -4.09 3.50
C THR A 142 -22.39 -3.27 2.37
N VAL A 143 -23.14 -3.15 1.26
CA VAL A 143 -22.75 -2.28 0.14
C VAL A 143 -22.74 -0.82 0.57
N ASP A 144 -23.75 -0.38 1.33
CA ASP A 144 -23.85 0.99 1.85
C ASP A 144 -22.67 1.35 2.76
N GLU A 145 -22.20 0.41 3.59
CA GLU A 145 -21.01 0.62 4.42
C GLU A 145 -19.73 0.74 3.57
N ALA A 146 -19.60 -0.05 2.50
CA ALA A 146 -18.48 0.07 1.57
C ALA A 146 -18.50 1.42 0.82
N GLU A 147 -19.69 1.89 0.44
CA GLU A 147 -19.89 3.22 -0.16
C GLU A 147 -19.55 4.33 0.83
N ALA A 148 -19.98 4.23 2.09
CA ALA A 148 -19.65 5.22 3.12
C ALA A 148 -18.12 5.32 3.36
N VAL A 149 -17.41 4.18 3.33
CA VAL A 149 -15.93 4.20 3.36
C VAL A 149 -15.39 4.91 2.14
N PHE A 150 -15.91 4.63 0.94
CA PHE A 150 -15.46 5.31 -0.27
C PHE A 150 -15.67 6.83 -0.21
N GLU A 151 -16.88 7.28 0.14
CA GLU A 151 -17.25 8.70 0.22
C GLU A 151 -16.40 9.45 1.25
N HIS A 152 -16.05 8.80 2.37
CA HIS A 152 -15.15 9.39 3.37
C HIS A 152 -13.81 9.84 2.77
N TYR A 153 -13.27 9.06 1.83
CA TYR A 153 -12.01 9.39 1.15
C TYR A 153 -12.21 10.19 -0.14
N PHE A 154 -13.35 10.04 -0.83
CA PHE A 154 -13.71 10.79 -2.04
C PHE A 154 -15.05 11.53 -1.83
N PRO A 155 -15.08 12.65 -1.07
CA PRO A 155 -16.31 13.34 -0.72
C PRO A 155 -17.12 13.80 -1.95
N GLY A 156 -18.39 13.44 -1.98
CA GLY A 156 -19.30 13.76 -3.08
C GLY A 156 -19.11 12.91 -4.35
N GLU A 157 -18.26 11.90 -4.32
CA GLU A 157 -18.16 10.87 -5.36
C GLU A 157 -18.80 9.56 -4.87
N LEU A 158 -19.32 8.78 -5.82
CA LEU A 158 -19.74 7.39 -5.59
C LEU A 158 -18.71 6.42 -6.18
N PRO A 159 -18.61 5.18 -5.66
CA PRO A 159 -17.90 4.12 -6.36
C PRO A 159 -18.38 3.99 -7.82
N PRO A 160 -17.52 3.60 -8.77
CA PRO A 160 -17.95 3.36 -10.14
C PRO A 160 -18.97 2.20 -10.18
N ASP A 161 -19.95 2.23 -11.09
CA ASP A 161 -21.04 1.23 -11.19
C ASP A 161 -20.57 -0.23 -11.14
N LYS A 162 -19.40 -0.53 -11.70
CA LYS A 162 -18.79 -1.87 -11.68
C LYS A 162 -18.33 -2.36 -10.30
N ALA A 163 -18.20 -1.48 -9.31
CA ALA A 163 -17.80 -1.80 -7.94
C ALA A 163 -18.93 -2.51 -7.18
N TYR A 164 -20.18 -2.08 -7.37
CA TYR A 164 -21.36 -2.64 -6.70
C TYR A 164 -21.52 -4.15 -6.91
N PRO A 165 -21.59 -4.69 -8.15
CA PRO A 165 -21.73 -6.13 -8.35
C PRO A 165 -20.52 -6.92 -7.84
N LEU A 166 -19.33 -6.32 -7.79
CA LEU A 166 -18.15 -6.94 -7.19
C LEU A 166 -18.33 -7.06 -5.66
N VAL A 167 -18.71 -5.99 -4.97
CA VAL A 167 -18.93 -5.99 -3.52
C VAL A 167 -20.06 -6.95 -3.15
N GLU A 168 -21.19 -6.91 -3.86
CA GLU A 168 -22.31 -7.84 -3.66
C GLU A 168 -21.88 -9.30 -3.79
N SER A 169 -21.09 -9.61 -4.83
CA SER A 169 -20.57 -10.97 -5.05
C SER A 169 -19.67 -11.43 -3.92
N LEU A 170 -18.81 -10.56 -3.39
CA LEU A 170 -17.91 -10.87 -2.28
C LEU A 170 -18.69 -11.09 -0.97
N LEU A 171 -19.70 -10.27 -0.70
CA LEU A 171 -20.56 -10.44 0.47
C LEU A 171 -21.36 -11.74 0.41
N ALA A 172 -21.91 -12.09 -0.76
CA ALA A 172 -22.65 -13.34 -0.97
C ALA A 172 -21.76 -14.59 -0.84
N GLN A 173 -20.50 -14.52 -1.25
CA GLN A 173 -19.52 -15.60 -1.09
C GLN A 173 -19.01 -15.75 0.35
N GLY A 174 -19.12 -14.68 1.15
CA GLY A 174 -18.58 -14.58 2.50
C GLY A 174 -17.15 -14.04 2.49
N LEU A 175 -16.89 -13.08 3.37
CA LEU A 175 -15.57 -12.47 3.53
C LEU A 175 -14.57 -13.46 4.18
N PRO A 176 -13.27 -13.38 3.87
CA PRO A 176 -12.24 -14.25 4.49
C PRO A 176 -12.16 -14.02 6.01
N PRO A 177 -11.59 -14.94 6.80
CA PRO A 177 -11.30 -14.67 8.21
C PRO A 177 -10.36 -13.47 8.36
N ALA A 178 -10.44 -12.78 9.50
CA ALA A 178 -9.49 -11.72 9.81
C ALA A 178 -8.06 -12.31 9.89
N PRO A 179 -7.08 -11.74 9.18
CA PRO A 179 -5.70 -12.19 9.26
C PRO A 179 -5.11 -11.84 10.63
N ILE A 180 -4.02 -12.51 10.99
CA ILE A 180 -3.16 -12.07 12.09
C ILE A 180 -2.17 -11.06 11.50
N PRO A 181 -2.18 -9.79 11.94
CA PRO A 181 -1.23 -8.81 11.43
C PRO A 181 0.21 -9.26 11.67
N PRO A 182 1.10 -9.18 10.66
CA PRO A 182 2.50 -9.53 10.83
C PRO A 182 3.21 -8.56 11.77
N ALA A 183 4.32 -9.00 12.35
CA ALA A 183 5.22 -8.12 13.10
C ALA A 183 5.71 -6.96 12.24
N ASN A 184 5.90 -5.78 12.84
CA ASN A 184 6.37 -4.60 12.12
C ASN A 184 7.69 -4.90 11.38
N PRO A 185 7.78 -4.54 10.09
CA PRO A 185 9.03 -4.66 9.36
C PRO A 185 10.11 -3.77 10.00
N HIS A 186 11.34 -4.28 10.06
CA HIS A 186 12.48 -3.54 10.58
C HIS A 186 13.33 -3.04 9.41
N PHE A 187 13.35 -1.75 9.11
CA PHE A 187 14.12 -1.25 7.95
C PHE A 187 15.52 -0.71 8.29
N GLY A 188 15.84 -0.57 9.56
CA GLY A 188 17.09 0.01 10.06
C GLY A 188 16.85 0.70 11.39
N ASP A 189 17.79 1.53 11.83
CA ASP A 189 17.62 2.34 13.03
C ASP A 189 16.48 3.35 12.81
N THR A 190 15.44 3.30 13.63
CA THR A 190 14.33 4.26 13.62
C THR A 190 14.54 5.31 14.70
N ARG A 191 14.15 6.56 14.46
CA ARG A 191 13.95 7.52 15.54
C ARG A 191 12.86 6.99 16.49
N PRO A 192 13.00 7.17 17.81
CA PRO A 192 11.88 6.93 18.71
C PRO A 192 10.72 7.81 18.26
N GLY A 193 9.62 7.20 17.83
CA GLY A 193 8.49 7.93 17.28
C GLY A 193 8.05 9.04 18.22
N ALA A 194 7.92 10.26 17.69
CA ALA A 194 7.15 11.29 18.38
C ALA A 194 5.72 10.75 18.46
N ALA A 195 5.30 10.32 19.66
CA ALA A 195 3.92 9.96 19.90
C ALA A 195 3.07 11.11 19.37
N ALA A 196 2.20 10.80 18.41
CA ALA A 196 1.17 11.72 17.94
C ALA A 196 0.47 12.28 19.18
N ARG A 197 0.60 13.59 19.39
CA ARG A 197 -0.13 14.34 20.41
C ARG A 197 -1.51 14.67 19.90
#